data_AF-A0A1J3H1P4-F1
#
_entry.id   AF-A0A1J3H1P4-F1
#
_cell.length_a   1.000
_cell.length_b   1.000
_cell.length_c   1.000
_cell.angle_alpha   90.00
_cell.angle_beta   90.00
_cell.angle_gamma   90.00
#
_symmetry.space_group_name_H-M   'P 1'
#
loop_
_entity.id
_entity.type
_entity.pdbx_description
1 polymer ?
#
loop_
_entity_poly.entity_id
_entity_poly.type
_entity_poly.pdbx_seq_one_letter_code
_entity_poly.pdbx_strand_id
1 'polypeptide(L)'
;EKAGYTKMPVIVSETGWASKGDADEAGASVKNAKTYNRNLRKRLKKRKGTPYRPDMVVRAYVFALFNENLKPGPTSERNFGLFKPDGSISYDIGFTGLKYSSATRCRFGASLNALVSACVVMFLLLHRLLPVT
;
A
#
# COMPACT_ATOMS: atom_id res chain seq x y z
N GLU A 1 2.07 25.67 25.36
CA GLU A 1 2.44 24.85 26.53
C GLU A 1 1.73 25.30 27.82
N LYS A 2 0.53 25.89 27.73
CA LYS A 2 -0.19 26.47 28.88
C LYS A 2 -0.58 25.44 29.95
N ALA A 3 -0.75 24.18 29.57
CA ALA A 3 -1.05 23.08 30.48
C ALA A 3 0.17 22.57 31.27
N GLY A 4 1.34 23.22 31.19
CA GLY A 4 2.53 22.87 31.99
C GLY A 4 3.48 21.83 31.39
N TYR A 5 3.10 21.17 30.29
CA TYR A 5 3.92 20.13 29.65
C TYR A 5 4.86 20.70 28.57
N THR A 6 5.86 21.48 28.98
CA THR A 6 6.77 22.19 28.05
C THR A 6 7.65 21.24 27.22
N LYS A 7 7.98 20.06 27.75
CA LYS A 7 8.85 19.06 27.09
C LYS A 7 8.10 18.00 26.29
N MET A 8 6.76 18.02 26.27
CA MET A 8 5.97 16.96 25.63
C MET A 8 6.26 16.91 24.12
N PRO A 9 6.76 15.79 23.57
CA PRO A 9 7.03 15.69 22.14
C PRO A 9 5.74 15.76 21.32
N VAL A 10 5.82 16.42 20.16
CA VAL A 10 4.74 16.42 19.17
C VAL A 10 5.17 15.57 17.97
N ILE A 11 4.31 14.65 17.58
CA ILE A 11 4.46 13.85 16.35
C ILE A 11 3.24 14.15 15.50
N VAL A 12 3.45 14.53 14.24
CA VAL A 12 2.35 14.70 13.30
C VAL A 12 1.88 13.31 12.89
N SER A 13 0.75 12.87 13.42
CA SER A 13 0.22 11.53 13.18
C SER A 13 -0.14 11.30 11.72
N GLU A 14 -0.61 12.34 11.03
CA GLU A 14 -1.06 12.25 9.65
C GLU A 14 -0.82 13.57 8.94
N THR A 15 -0.26 13.49 7.73
CA THR A 15 -0.10 14.66 6.86
C THR A 15 0.10 14.20 5.43
N GLY A 16 -0.54 14.85 4.47
CA GLY A 16 -0.53 14.40 3.08
C GLY A 16 -1.27 15.36 2.16
N TRP A 17 -1.36 14.99 0.89
CA TRP A 17 -2.05 15.81 -0.11
C TRP A 17 -2.63 14.93 -1.21
N ALA A 18 -3.92 15.10 -1.49
CA ALA A 18 -4.64 14.28 -2.46
C ALA A 18 -4.19 14.56 -3.90
N SER A 19 -4.09 13.50 -4.69
CA SER A 19 -3.63 13.56 -6.09
C SER A 19 -4.75 13.79 -7.11
N LYS A 20 -6.00 13.67 -6.67
CA LYS A 20 -7.20 13.90 -7.46
C LYS A 20 -8.36 14.24 -6.53
N GLY A 21 -9.14 15.25 -6.85
CA GLY A 21 -10.38 15.59 -6.16
C GLY A 21 -11.56 15.73 -7.11
N ASP A 22 -12.67 16.19 -6.56
CA ASP A 22 -13.86 16.61 -7.31
C ASP A 22 -13.61 17.93 -8.07
N ALA A 23 -14.57 18.36 -8.90
CA ALA A 23 -14.40 19.52 -9.78
C ALA A 23 -14.18 20.85 -9.04
N ASP A 24 -14.69 20.94 -7.81
CA ASP A 24 -14.55 22.06 -6.89
C ASP A 24 -13.30 21.97 -5.99
N GLU A 25 -12.56 20.86 -6.03
CA GLU A 25 -11.33 20.64 -5.26
C GLU A 25 -10.06 20.97 -6.07
N ALA A 26 -9.95 22.21 -6.57
CA ALA A 26 -8.85 22.65 -7.44
C ALA A 26 -7.42 22.41 -6.87
N GLY A 27 -7.30 22.29 -5.54
CA GLY A 27 -6.04 21.98 -4.86
C GLY A 27 -5.58 20.52 -5.00
N ALA A 28 -6.50 19.58 -5.25
CA ALA A 28 -6.25 18.13 -5.29
C ALA A 28 -5.80 17.69 -6.68
N SER A 29 -4.50 17.84 -6.95
CA SER A 29 -3.88 17.46 -8.22
C SER A 29 -2.59 16.68 -8.02
N VAL A 30 -2.24 15.84 -9.00
CA VAL A 30 -0.99 15.06 -9.01
C VAL A 30 0.24 15.95 -8.82
N LYS A 31 0.25 17.14 -9.44
CA LYS A 31 1.34 18.11 -9.33
C LYS A 31 1.50 18.61 -7.89
N ASN A 32 0.41 18.95 -7.23
CA ASN A 32 0.42 19.44 -5.85
C ASN A 32 0.78 18.32 -4.88
N ALA A 33 0.18 17.14 -5.03
CA ALA A 33 0.48 15.97 -4.20
C ALA A 33 1.96 15.58 -4.27
N LYS A 34 2.52 15.51 -5.48
CA LYS A 34 3.96 15.27 -5.70
C LYS A 34 4.82 16.33 -5.04
N THR A 35 4.46 17.60 -5.19
CA THR A 35 5.23 18.73 -4.64
C THR A 35 5.23 18.68 -3.11
N TYR A 36 4.06 18.54 -2.51
CA TYR A 36 3.89 18.47 -1.06
C TYR A 36 4.67 17.30 -0.45
N ASN A 37 4.40 16.07 -0.91
CA ASN A 37 5.00 14.87 -0.33
C ASN A 37 6.51 14.77 -0.60
N ARG A 38 6.99 15.25 -1.76
CA ARG A 38 8.44 15.35 -2.03
C ARG A 38 9.12 16.37 -1.12
N ASN A 39 8.50 17.51 -0.87
CA ASN A 39 9.04 18.54 0.00
C ASN A 39 8.97 18.14 1.48
N LEU A 40 7.91 17.45 1.89
CA LEU A 40 7.81 16.85 3.23
C LEU A 40 8.95 15.85 3.45
N ARG A 41 9.20 14.94 2.51
CA ARG A 41 10.34 14.01 2.59
C ARG A 41 11.67 14.75 2.74
N LYS A 42 11.90 15.78 1.91
CA LYS A 42 13.10 16.64 2.02
C LYS A 42 13.18 17.35 3.39
N ARG A 43 12.05 17.84 3.90
CA ARG A 43 11.94 18.56 5.18
C ARG A 43 12.25 17.66 6.38
N LEU A 44 11.76 16.41 6.37
CA LEU A 44 12.04 15.42 7.40
C LEU A 44 13.50 14.94 7.33
N LYS A 45 14.06 14.77 6.13
CA LYS A 45 15.48 14.39 5.94
C LYS A 45 16.45 15.41 6.54
N LYS A 46 16.07 16.69 6.67
CA LYS A 46 16.91 17.72 7.33
C LYS A 46 17.10 17.48 8.82
N ARG A 47 16.28 16.65 9.48
CA ARG A 47 16.31 16.38 10.93
C ARG A 47 16.35 17.66 11.80
N LYS A 48 15.66 18.72 11.38
CA LYS A 48 15.54 19.99 12.11
C LYS A 48 14.17 20.14 12.77
N GLY A 49 14.13 20.82 13.92
CA GLY A 49 12.90 21.22 14.59
C GLY A 49 12.14 22.35 13.89
N THR A 50 11.12 22.87 14.54
CA THR A 50 10.34 24.04 14.06
C THR A 50 10.95 25.33 14.59
N PRO A 51 10.60 26.52 14.06
CA PRO A 51 11.06 27.78 14.65
C PRO A 51 10.76 27.91 16.14
N TYR A 52 9.61 27.39 16.60
CA TYR A 52 9.21 27.42 18.01
C TYR A 52 9.96 26.40 18.87
N ARG A 53 10.32 25.23 18.31
CA ARG A 53 11.09 24.17 18.99
C ARG A 53 12.24 23.70 18.09
N PRO A 54 13.35 24.47 18.01
CA PRO A 54 14.43 24.19 17.06
C PRO A 54 15.19 22.90 17.37
N ASP A 55 15.33 22.56 18.66
CA ASP A 55 16.10 21.40 19.13
C ASP A 55 15.33 20.09 19.12
N MET A 56 14.01 20.13 18.84
CA MET A 56 13.16 18.94 18.79
C MET A 56 12.89 18.53 17.34
N VAL A 57 13.51 17.44 16.89
CA VAL A 57 13.35 16.94 15.52
C VAL A 57 11.88 16.68 15.18
N VAL A 58 11.41 17.27 14.07
CA VAL A 58 10.06 17.03 13.56
C VAL A 58 9.92 15.57 13.10
N ARG A 59 8.87 14.91 13.57
CA ARG A 59 8.45 13.57 13.13
C ARG A 59 7.04 13.65 12.57
N ALA A 60 6.80 12.97 11.45
CA ALA A 60 5.51 12.92 10.80
C ALA A 60 5.32 11.58 10.08
N TYR A 61 4.09 11.10 10.02
CA TYR A 61 3.69 9.99 9.14
C TYR A 61 2.91 10.53 7.95
N VAL A 62 3.24 10.02 6.76
CA VAL A 62 2.56 10.43 5.53
C VAL A 62 1.21 9.72 5.45
N PHE A 63 0.15 10.51 5.32
CA PHE A 63 -1.19 10.01 5.02
C PHE A 63 -1.39 10.03 3.48
N ALA A 64 -1.55 8.90 2.80
CA ALA A 64 -1.48 7.53 3.29
C ALA A 64 -0.62 6.66 2.37
N LEU A 65 -0.46 5.38 2.73
CA LEU A 65 0.31 4.46 1.90
C LEU A 65 -0.42 4.17 0.58
N PHE A 66 -1.71 3.86 0.64
CA PHE A 66 -2.51 3.47 -0.52
C PHE A 66 -3.65 4.43 -0.80
N ASN A 67 -4.09 4.48 -2.06
CA ASN A 67 -5.40 5.02 -2.40
C ASN A 67 -6.48 4.07 -1.88
N GLU A 68 -7.35 4.57 -1.02
CA GLU A 68 -8.38 3.78 -0.33
C GLU A 68 -9.74 4.03 -0.99
N ASN A 69 -10.12 3.17 -1.93
CA ASN A 69 -11.31 3.34 -2.78
C ASN A 69 -12.65 3.32 -2.02
N LEU A 70 -12.67 2.79 -0.79
CA LEU A 70 -13.88 2.71 0.04
C LEU A 70 -14.02 3.88 1.02
N LYS A 71 -13.12 4.86 1.01
CA LYS A 71 -13.27 6.05 1.87
C LYS A 71 -14.53 6.85 1.46
N PRO A 72 -15.39 7.20 2.42
CA PRO A 72 -16.55 8.04 2.17
C PRO A 72 -16.11 9.48 1.90
N GLY A 73 -17.05 10.30 1.42
CA GLY A 73 -16.81 11.73 1.17
C GLY A 73 -16.27 12.03 -0.23
N PRO A 74 -15.58 13.17 -0.42
CA PRO A 74 -15.17 13.66 -1.73
C PRO A 74 -14.15 12.75 -2.41
N THR A 75 -13.91 12.96 -3.70
CA THR A 75 -12.94 12.16 -4.45
C THR A 75 -11.53 12.27 -3.89
N SER A 76 -11.15 13.40 -3.28
CA SER A 76 -9.86 13.57 -2.62
C SER A 76 -9.56 12.51 -1.56
N GLU A 77 -10.55 12.12 -0.75
CA GLU A 77 -10.41 11.13 0.32
C GLU A 77 -9.88 9.77 -0.20
N ARG A 78 -10.24 9.39 -1.43
CA ARG A 78 -9.82 8.13 -2.07
C ARG A 78 -8.45 8.21 -2.75
N ASN A 79 -7.80 9.38 -2.75
CA ASN A 79 -6.64 9.68 -3.61
C ASN A 79 -5.42 10.28 -2.87
N PHE A 80 -5.30 10.06 -1.56
CA PHE A 80 -4.14 10.47 -0.73
C PHE A 80 -2.93 9.54 -0.83
N GLY A 81 -3.10 8.33 -1.37
CA GLY A 81 -2.08 7.29 -1.39
C GLY A 81 -0.82 7.66 -2.16
N LEU A 82 0.34 7.34 -1.58
CA LEU A 82 1.61 7.32 -2.30
C LEU A 82 1.64 6.22 -3.39
N PHE A 83 0.89 5.14 -3.16
CA PHE A 83 0.73 4.00 -4.06
C PHE A 83 -0.74 3.77 -4.40
N LYS A 84 -0.97 3.13 -5.55
CA LYS A 84 -2.27 2.56 -5.91
C LYS A 84 -2.46 1.19 -5.25
N PRO A 85 -3.68 0.63 -5.24
CA PRO A 85 -3.94 -0.67 -4.62
C PRO A 85 -3.12 -1.84 -5.20
N ASP A 86 -2.66 -1.73 -6.45
CA ASP A 86 -1.80 -2.71 -7.12
C ASP A 86 -0.31 -2.59 -6.75
N GLY A 87 0.05 -1.66 -5.86
CA GLY A 87 1.42 -1.39 -5.45
C GLY A 87 2.21 -0.50 -6.41
N SER A 88 1.64 -0.11 -7.56
CA SER A 88 2.26 0.89 -8.44
C SER A 88 2.26 2.26 -7.77
N ILE A 89 3.21 3.12 -8.14
CA ILE A 89 3.27 4.48 -7.59
C ILE A 89 2.08 5.32 -8.09
N SER A 90 1.47 6.10 -7.21
CA SER A 90 0.47 7.11 -7.60
C SER A 90 1.15 8.27 -8.34
N TYR A 91 2.33 8.67 -7.86
CA TYR A 91 3.17 9.71 -8.44
C TYR A 91 4.60 9.60 -7.92
N ASP A 92 5.58 9.99 -8.74
CA ASP A 92 7.00 9.86 -8.38
C ASP A 92 7.42 10.86 -7.30
N ILE A 93 7.69 10.38 -6.09
CA ILE A 93 8.41 11.10 -5.03
C ILE A 93 9.77 10.48 -4.70
N GLY A 94 10.33 9.66 -5.59
CA GLY A 94 11.58 8.92 -5.41
C GLY A 94 11.40 7.60 -4.67
N PHE A 95 10.24 6.96 -4.81
CA PHE A 95 10.00 5.56 -4.46
C PHE A 95 9.76 4.77 -5.75
N THR A 96 10.08 3.49 -5.73
CA THR A 96 9.70 2.56 -6.80
C THR A 96 8.44 1.81 -6.39
N GLY A 97 7.72 1.25 -7.37
CA GLY A 97 6.54 0.43 -7.09
C GLY A 97 6.86 -0.72 -6.13
N LEU A 98 5.87 -1.08 -5.30
CA LEU A 98 5.99 -2.19 -4.38
C LEU A 98 6.10 -3.49 -5.17
N LYS A 99 7.03 -4.34 -4.79
CA LYS A 99 7.11 -5.71 -5.32
C LYS A 99 6.21 -6.59 -4.49
N TYR A 100 5.43 -7.45 -5.14
CA TYR A 100 4.71 -8.51 -4.45
C TYR A 100 5.69 -9.29 -3.59
N SER A 101 5.26 -9.64 -2.37
CA SER A 101 6.01 -10.58 -1.55
C SER A 101 6.23 -11.84 -2.40
N SER A 102 7.49 -12.22 -2.61
CA SER A 102 7.83 -13.49 -3.24
C SER A 102 7.50 -14.60 -2.24
N ALA A 103 6.22 -14.85 -2.01
CA ALA A 103 5.81 -16.14 -1.50
C ALA A 103 6.35 -17.14 -2.51
N THR A 104 7.36 -17.92 -2.10
CA THR A 104 7.79 -19.09 -2.85
C THR A 104 6.51 -19.82 -3.19
N ARG A 105 6.19 -19.88 -4.48
CA ARG A 105 5.09 -20.70 -4.96
C ARG A 105 5.41 -22.07 -4.40
N CYS A 106 4.65 -22.54 -3.40
CA CYS A 106 4.77 -23.91 -2.97
C CYS A 106 4.42 -24.67 -4.25
N ARG A 107 5.44 -25.24 -4.90
CA ARG A 107 5.23 -26.17 -5.98
C ARG A 107 4.55 -27.34 -5.30
N PHE A 108 3.23 -27.32 -5.23
CA PHE A 108 2.47 -28.56 -5.21
C PHE A 108 2.97 -29.29 -6.44
N GLY A 109 3.90 -30.21 -6.19
CA GLY A 109 4.64 -30.92 -7.21
C GLY A 109 3.67 -31.46 -8.22
N ALA A 110 4.05 -31.36 -9.49
CA ALA A 110 3.34 -31.92 -10.61
C ALA A 110 2.75 -33.29 -10.26
N SER A 111 1.45 -33.37 -10.03
CA SER A 111 0.78 -34.67 -9.94
C SER A 111 -0.74 -34.62 -10.03
N LEU A 112 -1.40 -33.50 -10.38
CA LEU A 112 -2.84 -33.59 -10.65
C LEU A 112 -3.09 -34.48 -11.89
N ASN A 113 -2.28 -34.33 -12.94
CA ASN A 113 -2.37 -35.18 -14.12
C ASN A 113 -1.97 -36.64 -13.87
N ALA A 114 -1.01 -36.89 -12.96
CA ALA A 114 -0.60 -38.26 -12.63
C ALA A 114 -1.62 -38.95 -11.70
N LEU A 115 -2.24 -38.22 -10.76
CA LEU A 115 -3.36 -38.73 -9.96
C LEU A 115 -4.58 -39.04 -10.83
N VAL A 116 -4.94 -38.14 -11.75
CA VAL A 116 -6.07 -38.38 -12.68
C VAL A 116 -5.77 -39.58 -13.58
N SER A 117 -4.55 -39.71 -14.10
CA SER A 117 -4.15 -40.86 -14.91
C SER A 117 -4.18 -42.18 -14.13
N ALA A 118 -3.68 -42.21 -12.90
CA ALA A 118 -3.70 -43.39 -12.05
C ALA A 118 -5.15 -43.83 -11.70
N CYS A 119 -6.04 -42.89 -11.41
CA CYS A 119 -7.45 -43.19 -11.14
C CYS A 119 -8.15 -43.78 -12.37
N VAL A 120 -7.91 -43.24 -13.57
CA VAL A 120 -8.51 -43.77 -14.81
C VAL A 120 -8.00 -45.18 -15.11
N VAL A 121 -6.70 -45.43 -14.95
CA VAL A 121 -6.13 -46.78 -15.15
C VAL A 121 -6.67 -47.78 -14.14
N MET A 122 -6.80 -47.39 -12.86
CA MET A 122 -7.40 -48.25 -11.83
C MET A 122 -8.88 -48.55 -12.11
N PHE A 123 -9.67 -47.57 -12.54
CA PHE A 123 -11.07 -47.80 -12.93
C PHE A 123 -11.19 -48.76 -14.11
N LEU A 124 -10.34 -48.62 -15.13
CA LEU A 124 -10.34 -49.51 -16.30
C LEU A 124 -9.87 -50.93 -15.95
N LEU A 125 -8.94 -51.09 -15.01
CA LEU A 125 -8.49 -52.39 -14.52
C LEU A 125 -9.55 -53.07 -13.62
N LEU A 126 -10.24 -52.32 -12.76
CA LEU A 126 -11.35 -52.86 -11.97
C LEU A 126 -12.52 -53.32 -12.86
N HIS A 127 -12.82 -52.59 -13.93
CA HIS A 127 -13.88 -52.98 -14.87
C HIS A 127 -13.51 -54.22 -15.71
N ARG A 128 -12.22 -54.56 -15.85
CA ARG A 128 -11.76 -55.78 -16.54
C ARG A 128 -11.66 -57.01 -15.64
N LEU A 129 -11.65 -56.82 -14.32
CA LEU A 129 -11.48 -57.90 -13.34
C LEU A 129 -12.79 -58.32 -12.65
N LEU A 130 -13.88 -57.57 -12.86
CA LEU A 130 -15.21 -57.98 -12.45
C LEU A 130 -15.84 -58.85 -13.56
N PRO A 131 -16.01 -60.17 -13.34
CA PRO A 131 -16.82 -60.96 -14.25
C PRO A 131 -18.25 -60.43 -14.21
N VAL A 132 -18.77 -60.04 -15.38
CA VAL A 132 -20.19 -59.73 -15.55
C VAL A 132 -20.95 -61.04 -15.34
N THR A 133 -21.48 -61.23 -14.12
CA THR A 133 -22.51 -62.24 -13.84
C THR A 133 -23.89 -61.62 -14.03
#